data_AF-A0A3Q8UYU2-F1
#
_entry.id   AF-A0A3Q8UYU2-F1
#
_cell.length_a   1.000
_cell.length_b   1.000
_cell.length_c   1.000
_cell.angle_alpha   90.00
_cell.angle_beta   90.00
_cell.angle_gamma   90.00
#
_symmetry.space_group_name_H-M   'P 1'
#
loop_
_entity.id
_entity.type
_entity.pdbx_description
1 polymer ?
#
loop_
_entity_poly.entity_id
_entity_poly.type
_entity_poly.pdbx_seq_one_letter_code
_entity_poly.pdbx_strand_id
1 'polypeptide(L)'
;MTVLIVTTYLAAMLLASRILYGRARRRGIDALAAQCNFHDNGPRYKDPVTAWTRQCQADAVLKATFFAFVWPLTLAGSAVWCFVTASPPPSMHEIRQEKAAALARIKELEQQLGIVR
;
A
#
# COMPACT_ATOMS: atom_id res chain seq x y z
N MET A 1 -28.92 -8.71 7.12
CA MET A 1 -27.80 -7.94 6.51
C MET A 1 -26.59 -7.84 7.41
N THR A 2 -26.74 -7.46 8.68
CA THR A 2 -25.61 -7.29 9.63
C THR A 2 -24.72 -8.53 9.77
N VAL A 3 -25.31 -9.72 9.88
CA VAL A 3 -24.55 -10.98 10.01
C VAL A 3 -23.64 -11.24 8.80
N LEU A 4 -24.13 -11.03 7.58
CA LEU A 4 -23.36 -11.20 6.34
C LEU A 4 -22.18 -10.22 6.24
N ILE A 5 -22.37 -8.97 6.69
CA ILE A 5 -21.32 -7.95 6.70
C ILE A 5 -20.24 -8.31 7.71
N VAL A 6 -20.64 -8.76 8.90
CA VAL A 6 -19.70 -9.15 9.96
C VAL A 6 -18.90 -10.40 9.58
N THR A 7 -19.54 -11.41 8.97
CA THR A 7 -18.83 -12.64 8.57
C THR A 7 -17.89 -12.42 7.40
N THR A 8 -18.28 -11.64 6.39
CA THR A 8 -17.38 -11.29 5.27
C THR A 8 -16.20 -10.45 5.74
N TYR A 9 -16.42 -9.53 6.67
CA TYR A 9 -15.35 -8.75 7.29
C TYR A 9 -14.37 -9.62 8.08
N LEU A 10 -14.87 -10.51 8.94
CA LEU A 10 -14.04 -11.46 9.69
C LEU A 10 -13.24 -12.37 8.75
N ALA A 11 -13.86 -12.87 7.68
CA ALA A 11 -13.18 -13.69 6.69
C ALA A 11 -12.04 -12.91 6.00
N ALA A 12 -12.27 -11.65 5.61
CA ALA A 12 -11.25 -10.79 5.03
C ALA A 12 -10.09 -10.53 6.01
N MET A 13 -10.38 -10.32 7.30
CA MET A 13 -9.36 -10.14 8.34
C MET A 13 -8.50 -11.39 8.56
N LEU A 14 -9.14 -12.56 8.62
CA LEU A 14 -8.41 -13.83 8.77
C LEU A 14 -7.51 -14.11 7.56
N LEU A 15 -7.95 -13.75 6.36
CA LEU A 15 -7.15 -13.91 5.15
C LEU A 15 -5.98 -12.91 5.11
N ALA A 16 -6.22 -11.65 5.49
CA ALA A 16 -5.18 -10.63 5.59
C ALA A 16 -4.11 -10.99 6.63
N SER A 17 -4.52 -11.43 7.83
CA SER A 17 -3.59 -11.85 8.89
C SER A 17 -2.76 -13.05 8.45
N ARG A 18 -3.35 -14.02 7.75
CA ARG A 18 -2.66 -15.19 7.20
C ARG A 18 -1.57 -14.81 6.20
N ILE A 19 -1.85 -13.86 5.31
CA ILE A 19 -0.89 -13.36 4.31
C ILE A 19 0.24 -12.60 5.00
N LEU A 20 -0.08 -11.67 5.90
CA LEU A 20 0.91 -10.88 6.64
C LEU A 20 1.82 -11.76 7.48
N TYR A 21 1.25 -12.73 8.21
CA TYR A 21 2.00 -13.72 8.96
C TYR A 21 2.90 -14.56 8.06
N GLY A 22 2.39 -15.03 6.91
CA GLY A 22 3.18 -15.79 5.93
C GLY A 22 4.39 -15.01 5.43
N ARG A 23 4.24 -13.71 5.16
CA ARG A 23 5.34 -12.83 4.74
C ARG A 23 6.34 -12.57 5.87
N ALA A 24 5.85 -12.30 7.09
CA ALA A 24 6.70 -12.09 8.27
C ALA A 24 7.52 -13.35 8.60
N ARG A 25 6.89 -14.53 8.52
CA ARG A 25 7.55 -15.82 8.70
C ARG A 25 8.65 -16.06 7.68
N ARG A 26 8.39 -15.84 6.38
CA ARG A 26 9.41 -15.99 5.33
C ARG A 26 10.60 -15.08 5.60
N ARG A 27 10.36 -13.77 5.76
CA ARG A 27 11.42 -12.80 6.06
C ARG A 27 12.22 -13.13 7.31
N GLY A 28 11.55 -13.58 8.38
CA GLY A 28 12.21 -13.96 9.63
C GLY A 28 13.09 -15.20 9.49
N ILE A 29 12.62 -16.22 8.78
CA ILE A 29 13.41 -17.43 8.50
C ILE A 29 14.58 -17.11 7.58
N ASP A 30 14.36 -16.32 6.52
CA ASP A 30 15.41 -15.92 5.57
C ASP A 30 16.49 -15.09 6.27
N ALA A 31 16.12 -14.17 7.18
CA ALA A 31 17.06 -13.38 7.96
C ALA A 31 17.88 -14.25 8.93
N LEU A 32 17.25 -15.21 9.61
CA LEU A 32 17.95 -16.16 10.49
C LEU A 32 18.89 -17.08 9.71
N ALA A 33 18.46 -17.57 8.54
CA ALA A 33 19.30 -18.35 7.66
C ALA A 33 20.52 -17.56 7.16
N ALA A 34 20.33 -16.28 6.81
CA ALA A 34 21.42 -15.39 6.42
C ALA A 34 22.42 -15.15 7.55
N GLN A 35 21.96 -15.00 8.81
CA GLN A 35 22.83 -14.88 9.98
C GLN A 35 23.62 -16.16 10.25
N CYS A 36 23.00 -17.34 10.10
CA CYS A 36 23.69 -18.63 10.24
C CYS A 36 24.78 -18.83 9.18
N ASN A 37 24.52 -18.46 7.93
CA ASN A 37 25.51 -18.55 6.85
C ASN A 37 26.70 -17.59 7.05
N PHE A 38 26.52 -16.50 7.79
CA PHE A 38 27.56 -15.49 8.03
C PHE A 38 28.49 -15.82 9.21
N HIS A 39 28.08 -16.69 10.15
CA HIS A 39 28.76 -16.81 11.45
C HIS A 39 29.19 -18.23 11.86
N ASP A 40 28.82 -19.31 11.15
CA ASP A 40 29.30 -20.64 11.56
C ASP A 40 29.33 -21.68 10.43
N ASN A 41 30.54 -22.16 10.09
CA ASN A 41 30.78 -23.40 9.36
C ASN A 41 30.98 -24.60 10.34
N GLY A 42 30.29 -24.58 11.48
CA GLY A 42 30.39 -25.62 12.51
C GLY A 42 29.37 -26.76 12.35
N PRO A 43 29.63 -27.97 12.89
CA PRO A 43 28.85 -29.20 12.67
C PRO A 43 27.43 -29.22 13.31
N ARG A 44 26.93 -28.09 13.81
CA ARG A 44 25.55 -27.93 14.29
C ARG A 44 24.87 -26.81 13.51
N TYR A 45 24.49 -27.11 12.27
CA TYR A 45 23.52 -26.30 11.55
C TYR A 45 22.20 -26.30 12.33
N LYS A 46 21.94 -25.24 13.09
CA LYS A 46 20.72 -25.09 13.88
C LYS A 46 19.61 -24.66 12.92
N ASP A 47 18.62 -25.53 12.72
CA ASP A 47 17.55 -25.27 11.75
C ASP A 47 16.87 -23.90 12.02
N PRO A 48 16.92 -22.97 11.05
CA PRO A 48 16.40 -21.61 11.22
C PRO A 48 14.87 -21.61 11.42
N VAL A 49 14.17 -22.65 10.96
CA VAL A 49 12.72 -22.77 11.12
C VAL A 49 12.36 -23.04 12.59
N THR A 50 13.06 -23.96 13.25
CA THR A 50 12.85 -24.26 14.67
C THR A 50 13.28 -23.11 15.59
N ALA A 51 14.34 -22.39 15.24
CA ALA A 51 14.74 -21.17 15.95
C ALA A 51 13.65 -20.08 15.86
N TRP A 52 13.13 -19.83 14.66
CA TRP A 52 12.05 -18.86 14.43
C TRP A 52 10.77 -19.20 15.20
N THR A 53 10.39 -20.49 15.19
CA THR A 53 9.19 -21.00 15.86
C THR A 53 9.24 -20.75 17.37
N ARG A 54 10.41 -20.89 17.99
CA ARG A 54 10.57 -20.69 19.45
C ARG A 54 10.58 -19.23 19.89
N GLN A 55 11.14 -18.32 19.07
CA GLN A 55 11.46 -16.97 19.52
C GLN A 55 10.59 -15.88 18.88
N CYS A 56 10.18 -16.05 17.62
CA CYS A 56 9.62 -14.98 16.81
C CYS A 56 8.16 -15.22 16.39
N GLN A 57 7.64 -16.44 16.55
CA GLN A 57 6.31 -16.79 16.08
C GLN A 57 5.20 -15.98 16.74
N ALA A 58 5.21 -15.88 18.08
CA ALA A 58 4.17 -15.18 18.82
C ALA A 58 4.08 -13.69 18.47
N ASP A 59 5.24 -13.01 18.40
CA ASP A 59 5.33 -11.60 18.01
C ASP A 59 4.86 -11.38 16.56
N ALA A 60 5.24 -12.28 15.64
CA ALA A 60 4.79 -12.21 14.25
C ALA A 60 3.27 -12.42 14.10
N VAL A 61 2.67 -13.33 14.87
CA VAL A 61 1.21 -13.52 14.91
C VAL A 61 0.52 -12.27 15.43
N LEU A 62 1.01 -11.72 16.54
CA LEU A 62 0.44 -10.52 17.17
C LEU A 62 0.48 -9.33 16.21
N LYS A 63 1.64 -9.05 15.62
CA LYS A 63 1.81 -7.98 14.61
C LYS A 63 0.90 -8.18 13.41
N ALA A 64 0.88 -9.39 12.83
CA ALA A 64 0.02 -9.69 11.68
C ALA A 64 -1.47 -9.49 12.00
N THR A 65 -1.88 -9.83 13.22
CA THR A 65 -3.26 -9.65 13.69
C THR A 65 -3.58 -8.17 13.84
N PHE A 66 -2.76 -7.40 14.56
CA PHE A 66 -2.96 -5.95 14.71
C PHE A 66 -3.03 -5.22 13.37
N PHE A 67 -2.10 -5.49 12.45
CA PHE A 67 -2.15 -4.89 11.11
C PHE A 67 -3.39 -5.32 10.32
N ALA A 68 -3.80 -6.59 10.44
CA ALA A 68 -5.03 -7.08 9.83
C ALA A 68 -6.29 -6.49 10.46
N PHE A 69 -6.24 -5.92 11.67
CA PHE A 69 -7.33 -5.15 12.27
C PHE A 69 -7.34 -3.68 11.84
N VAL A 70 -6.15 -3.10 11.63
CA VAL A 70 -5.98 -1.67 11.36
C VAL A 70 -6.11 -1.33 9.86
N TRP A 71 -5.83 -2.26 8.94
CA TRP A 71 -5.88 -1.97 7.50
C TRP A 71 -7.22 -1.41 6.97
N PRO A 72 -8.43 -1.76 7.49
CA PRO A 72 -9.67 -1.18 6.99
C PRO A 72 -9.80 0.29 7.36
N LEU A 73 -9.29 0.70 8.54
CA LEU A 73 -9.23 2.11 8.94
C LEU A 73 -8.32 2.89 8.00
N THR A 74 -7.17 2.32 7.62
CA THR A 74 -6.27 2.96 6.66
C THR A 74 -6.89 3.05 5.27
N LEU A 75 -7.62 2.03 4.82
CA LEU A 75 -8.35 2.07 3.55
C LEU A 75 -9.47 3.11 3.57
N ALA A 76 -10.29 3.14 4.61
CA ALA A 76 -11.34 4.13 4.77
C ALA A 76 -10.75 5.54 4.79
N GLY A 77 -9.68 5.76 5.57
CA GLY A 77 -8.95 7.02 5.61
C GLY A 77 -8.41 7.42 4.24
N SER A 78 -7.81 6.49 3.49
CA SER A 78 -7.32 6.75 2.14
C SER A 78 -8.45 7.06 1.15
N ALA A 79 -9.61 6.40 1.27
CA ALA A 79 -10.75 6.66 0.41
C ALA A 79 -11.36 8.03 0.70
N VAL A 80 -11.48 8.42 1.96
CA VAL A 80 -11.90 9.77 2.38
C VAL A 80 -10.91 10.81 1.89
N TRP A 81 -9.61 10.57 2.08
CA TRP A 81 -8.57 11.45 1.56
C TRP A 81 -8.72 11.62 0.04
N CYS A 82 -8.77 10.52 -0.72
CA CYS A 82 -8.97 10.55 -2.16
C CYS A 82 -10.26 11.27 -2.54
N PHE A 83 -11.36 11.09 -1.82
CA PHE A 83 -12.62 11.78 -2.08
C PHE A 83 -12.51 13.29 -1.86
N VAL A 84 -11.88 13.71 -0.76
CA VAL A 84 -11.66 15.13 -0.45
C VAL A 84 -10.70 15.78 -1.45
N THR A 85 -9.66 15.06 -1.87
CA THR A 85 -8.67 15.55 -2.83
C THR A 85 -9.06 15.32 -4.29
N ALA A 86 -10.13 14.58 -4.56
CA ALA A 86 -10.60 14.33 -5.91
C ALA A 86 -11.21 15.63 -6.46
N SER A 87 -10.38 16.36 -7.20
CA SER A 87 -10.72 17.45 -8.11
C SER A 87 -11.89 18.31 -7.64
N PRO A 88 -11.69 19.19 -6.63
CA PRO A 88 -12.63 20.28 -6.42
C PRO A 88 -12.80 21.04 -7.74
N PRO A 89 -14.01 21.58 -8.02
CA PRO A 89 -14.25 22.31 -9.26
C PRO A 89 -13.15 23.36 -9.45
N PRO A 90 -12.55 23.43 -10.65
CA PRO A 90 -11.39 24.28 -10.89
C PRO A 90 -11.75 25.72 -10.53
N SER A 91 -10.82 26.39 -9.85
CA SER A 91 -11.00 27.77 -9.45
C SER A 91 -11.18 28.66 -10.68
N MET A 92 -11.87 29.79 -10.51
CA MET A 92 -12.04 30.78 -11.59
C MET A 92 -10.69 31.28 -12.14
N HIS A 93 -9.62 31.22 -11.35
CA HIS A 93 -8.27 31.55 -11.79
C HIS A 93 -7.67 30.47 -12.70
N GLU A 94 -7.80 29.19 -12.34
CA GLU A 94 -7.37 28.06 -13.19
C GLU A 94 -8.14 28.05 -14.51
N ILE A 95 -9.46 28.25 -14.47
CA ILE A 95 -10.28 28.34 -15.70
C ILE A 95 -9.83 29.51 -16.58
N ARG A 96 -9.46 30.66 -15.99
CA ARG A 96 -8.96 31.82 -16.75
C ARG A 96 -7.57 31.55 -17.34
N GLN A 97 -6.69 30.88 -16.61
CA GLN A 97 -5.37 30.49 -17.10
C GLN A 97 -5.47 29.47 -18.24
N GLU A 98 -6.30 28.44 -18.10
CA GLU A 98 -6.54 27.47 -19.17
C GLU A 98 -7.15 28.13 -20.41
N LYS A 99 -8.12 29.03 -20.23
CA LYS A 99 -8.68 29.82 -21.34
C LYS A 99 -7.63 30.72 -21.99
N ALA A 100 -6.78 31.39 -21.22
CA ALA A 100 -5.72 32.23 -21.75
C ALA A 100 -4.67 31.41 -22.52
N ALA A 101 -4.29 30.23 -22.01
CA ALA A 101 -3.37 29.31 -22.67
C ALA A 101 -3.99 28.72 -23.95
N ALA A 102 -5.28 28.39 -23.93
CA ALA A 102 -6.01 27.93 -25.11
C ALA A 102 -6.09 29.03 -26.18
N LEU A 103 -6.41 30.27 -25.79
CA LEU A 103 -6.44 31.41 -26.70
C LEU A 103 -5.07 31.74 -27.28
N ALA A 104 -4.00 31.61 -26.49
CA ALA A 104 -2.63 31.79 -26.98
C ALA A 104 -2.27 30.73 -28.04
N ARG A 105 -2.60 29.46 -27.80
CA ARG A 105 -2.41 28.38 -28.79
C ARG A 105 -3.24 28.60 -30.05
N ILE A 106 -4.49 29.04 -29.92
CA ILE A 106 -5.33 29.36 -31.07
C ILE A 106 -4.68 30.47 -31.91
N LYS A 107 -4.19 31.53 -31.26
CA LYS A 107 -3.53 32.65 -31.96
C LYS A 107 -2.22 32.22 -32.65
N GLU A 108 -1.42 31.36 -32.03
CA GLU A 108 -0.23 30.78 -32.66
C GLU A 108 -0.59 29.94 -33.89
N LEU A 109 -1.64 29.12 -33.80
CA LEU A 109 -2.12 28.30 -34.92
C LEU A 109 -2.69 29.18 -36.05
N GLU A 110 -3.42 30.24 -35.71
CA GLU A 110 -3.95 31.21 -36.68
C GLU A 110 -2.83 31.97 -37.42
N GLN A 111 -1.73 32.30 -36.74
CA GLN A 111 -0.53 32.87 -37.36
C GLN A 111 0.18 31.87 -38.26
N GLN A 112 0.30 30.61 -37.84
CA GLN A 112 0.90 29.54 -38.67
C GLN A 112 0.07 29.24 -39.93
N LEU A 113 -1.25 29.36 -39.83
CA LEU A 113 -2.19 29.17 -40.94
C LEU A 113 -2.35 30.43 -41.82
N GLY A 114 -1.75 31.57 -41.44
CA GLY A 114 -1.83 32.82 -42.19
C GLY A 114 -3.21 33.48 -42.20
N ILE A 115 -4.08 33.12 -41.24
CA ILE A 115 -5.47 33.62 -41.14
C ILE A 115 -5.49 35.01 -40.50
N VAL A 116 -4.61 35.27 -39.54
CA VAL A 116 -4.47 36.55 -38.86
C VAL A 116 -3.12 37.16 -39.24
N ARG A 117 -3.17 38.32 -39.90
CA ARG A 117 -2.02 39.09 -40.38
C ARG A 117 -1.64 40.18 -39.39
#